data_AF-A0A967T7V2-F1
#
_entry.id   AF-A0A967T7V2-F1
#
_cell.length_a   1.000
_cell.length_b   1.000
_cell.length_c   1.000
_cell.angle_alpha   90.00
_cell.angle_beta   90.00
_cell.angle_gamma   90.00
#
_symmetry.space_group_name_H-M   'P 1'
#
loop_
_entity.id
_entity.type
_entity.pdbx_description
1 polymer ?
#
loop_
_entity_poly.entity_id
_entity_poly.type
_entity_poly.pdbx_seq_one_letter_code
_entity_poly.pdbx_strand_id
1 'polypeptide(L)' 'GGNQLYRLKAKLNEQKTGGKLLGKENRFVLSPAQKALLKKGEVYINISTFDNQRGELRGNIGPMGD' A
#
# COMPACT_ATOMS: atom_id res chain seq x y z
N GLY A 1 2.18 -12.83 1.64
CA GLY A 1 2.00 -13.48 2.95
C GLY A 1 1.26 -12.52 3.86
N GLY A 2 0.11 -12.95 4.38
CA GLY A 2 -0.75 -12.23 5.36
C GLY A 2 -1.63 -11.11 4.78
N ASN A 3 -2.94 -11.12 5.13
CA ASN A 3 -4.01 -10.12 4.92
C ASN A 3 -3.73 -8.92 3.99
N GLN A 4 -3.35 -9.18 2.74
CA GLN A 4 -3.14 -8.12 1.74
C GLN A 4 -4.49 -7.75 1.12
N LEU A 5 -4.97 -6.52 1.38
CA LEU A 5 -6.21 -6.02 0.77
C LEU A 5 -6.06 -5.75 -0.73
N TYR A 6 -5.00 -5.02 -1.11
CA TYR A 6 -4.72 -4.64 -2.50
C TYR A 6 -3.23 -4.73 -2.80
N ARG A 7 -2.91 -5.06 -4.05
CA ARG A 7 -1.54 -4.96 -4.58
C ARG A 7 -1.37 -3.60 -5.23
N LEU A 8 -0.37 -2.84 -4.79
CA LEU A 8 0.01 -1.60 -5.46
C LEU A 8 0.82 -1.87 -6.73
N LYS A 9 0.59 -1.05 -7.75
CA LYS A 9 1.35 -1.04 -8.99
C LYS A 9 2.42 0.05 -8.94
N ALA A 10 3.67 -0.38 -8.92
CA ALA A 10 4.84 0.49 -9.01
C ALA A 10 5.26 0.67 -10.47
N LYS A 11 5.48 1.92 -10.88
CA LYS A 11 6.15 2.25 -12.15
C LYS A 11 7.63 2.44 -11.85
N LEU A 12 8.42 1.42 -12.13
CA LEU A 12 9.87 1.43 -11.90
C LEU A 12 10.59 2.28 -12.95
N ASN A 13 11.74 2.85 -12.58
CA ASN A 13 12.70 3.37 -13.54
C ASN A 13 13.39 2.22 -14.30
N GLU A 14 14.13 2.54 -15.35
CA GLU A 14 14.83 1.55 -16.18
C GLU A 14 15.79 0.69 -15.37
N GLN A 15 16.50 1.31 -14.43
CA GLN A 15 17.48 0.64 -13.56
C GLN A 15 16.82 -0.18 -12.44
N LYS A 16 15.50 -0.12 -12.27
CA LYS A 16 14.71 -0.76 -11.20
C LYS A 16 15.15 -0.45 -9.76
N THR A 17 15.94 0.60 -9.58
CA THR A 17 16.41 1.09 -8.26
C THR A 17 15.45 2.10 -7.62
N GLY A 18 14.44 2.54 -8.37
CA GLY A 18 13.43 3.46 -7.88
C GLY A 18 12.13 3.35 -8.66
N GLY A 19 11.08 3.97 -8.16
CA GLY A 19 9.79 3.95 -8.83
C GLY A 19 8.79 4.92 -8.24
N LYS A 20 7.65 5.06 -8.94
CA LYS A 20 6.53 5.90 -8.52
C LYS A 20 5.28 5.05 -8.34
N LEU A 21 4.54 5.33 -7.27
CA LEU A 21 3.18 4.83 -7.04
C LEU A 21 2.20 5.91 -7.48
N LEU A 22 1.69 5.80 -8.70
CA LEU A 22 0.78 6.80 -9.26
C LEU A 22 -0.64 6.58 -8.72
N GLY A 23 -1.25 7.62 -8.12
CA GLY A 23 -2.61 7.52 -7.55
C GLY A 23 -3.68 7.10 -8.57
N LYS A 24 -3.52 7.51 -9.84
CA LYS A 24 -4.36 7.05 -10.96
C LYS A 24 -4.36 5.52 -11.12
N GLU A 25 -3.22 4.88 -10.93
CA GLU A 25 -3.04 3.43 -11.12
C GLU A 25 -3.27 2.64 -9.83
N ASN A 26 -3.43 3.32 -8.69
CA ASN A 26 -3.55 2.74 -7.36
C ASN A 26 -4.82 3.24 -6.65
N ARG A 27 -5.91 3.38 -7.40
CA ARG A 27 -7.23 3.75 -6.87
C ARG A 27 -8.10 2.50 -6.75
N PHE A 28 -8.59 2.25 -5.55
CA PHE A 28 -9.39 1.07 -5.22
C PHE A 28 -10.71 1.49 -4.58
N VAL A 29 -11.79 0.78 -4.93
CA VAL A 29 -13.07 0.93 -4.26
C VAL A 29 -13.08 0.02 -3.04
N LEU A 30 -13.23 0.61 -1.86
CA LEU A 30 -13.26 -0.11 -0.59
C LEU A 30 -14.66 -0.62 -0.28
N SER A 31 -14.74 -1.88 0.18
CA SER A 31 -15.95 -2.43 0.78
C SER A 31 -16.26 -1.76 2.14
N PRO A 32 -17.49 -1.87 2.66
CA PRO A 32 -17.84 -1.33 3.98
C PRO A 32 -16.91 -1.82 5.10
N ALA A 33 -16.54 -3.10 5.09
CA ALA A 33 -15.62 -3.67 6.08
C ALA A 33 -14.21 -3.07 5.97
N GLN A 34 -13.69 -2.88 4.76
CA GLN A 34 -12.37 -2.27 4.55
C GLN A 34 -12.35 -0.79 4.94
N LYS A 35 -13.46 -0.05 4.72
CA LYS A 35 -13.61 1.33 5.21
C LYS A 35 -13.56 1.39 6.72
N ALA A 36 -14.17 0.42 7.42
CA ALA A 36 -14.11 0.35 8.88
C ALA A 36 -12.67 0.11 9.39
N LEU A 37 -11.91 -0.79 8.76
CA LEU A 37 -10.49 -1.00 9.09
C LEU A 37 -9.66 0.28 8.88
N LEU A 38 -9.91 0.98 7.76
CA LEU A 38 -9.22 2.22 7.44
C LEU A 38 -9.56 3.34 8.44
N LYS A 39 -10.82 3.49 8.82
CA LYS A 39 -11.26 4.44 9.88
C LYS A 39 -10.62 4.14 11.23
N LYS A 40 -10.38 2.87 11.54
CA LYS A 40 -9.66 2.44 12.77
C LYS A 40 -8.14 2.62 12.70
N GLY A 41 -7.59 2.97 11.53
CA GLY A 41 -6.15 3.04 11.33
C GLY A 41 -5.45 1.67 11.37
N GLU A 42 -6.18 0.60 11.06
CA GLU A 42 -5.68 -0.79 11.05
C GLU A 42 -5.12 -1.21 9.67
N VAL A 43 -5.08 -0.27 8.72
CA VAL A 43 -4.55 -0.50 7.37
C VAL A 43 -3.20 0.19 7.22
N TYR A 44 -2.23 -0.56 6.72
CA TYR A 44 -0.89 -0.05 6.45
C TYR A 44 -0.43 -0.39 5.04
N ILE A 45 0.51 0.40 4.53
CA ILE A 45 1.22 0.13 3.29
C ILE A 45 2.50 -0.61 3.65
N ASN A 46 2.73 -1.73 3.00
CA ASN A 46 3.98 -2.47 3.06
C ASN A 46 4.69 -2.36 1.71
N ILE A 47 5.91 -1.84 1.72
CA ILE A 47 6.79 -1.75 0.54
C ILE A 47 7.97 -2.69 0.76
N SER A 48 8.37 -3.39 -0.29
CA SER A 48 9.49 -4.32 -0.28
C SER A 48 10.26 -4.18 -1.58
N THR A 49 11.60 -4.23 -1.51
CA THR A 49 12.47 -4.32 -2.70
C THR A 49 12.67 -5.78 -3.10
N PHE A 50 13.31 -5.95 -4.27
CA PHE A 50 13.72 -7.27 -4.76
C PHE A 50 14.67 -7.98 -3.80
N ASP A 51 15.60 -7.22 -3.20
CA ASP A 51 16.61 -7.73 -2.28
C ASP A 51 16.06 -7.90 -0.85
N ASN A 52 15.08 -7.08 -0.43
CA ASN A 52 14.47 -7.12 0.90
C ASN A 52 12.95 -7.34 0.83
N GLN A 53 12.55 -8.59 0.61
CA GLN A 53 11.14 -8.96 0.35
C GLN A 53 10.21 -8.96 1.58
N ARG A 54 10.74 -8.71 2.79
CA ARG A 54 10.01 -8.82 4.07
C ARG A 54 9.56 -7.48 4.69
N GLY A 55 9.18 -6.51 3.87
CA GLY A 55 8.61 -5.25 4.35
C GLY A 55 9.66 -4.27 4.83
N GLU A 56 10.52 -3.87 3.90
CA GLU A 56 11.58 -2.87 4.07
C GLU A 56 11.07 -1.52 4.58
N LEU A 57 9.88 -1.11 4.13
CA LEU A 57 9.21 0.10 4.62
C LEU A 57 7.75 -0.21 4.94
N ARG A 58 7.29 0.23 6.11
CA ARG A 58 5.89 0.13 6.55
C ARG A 58 5.39 1.51 6.94
N GLY A 59 4.30 1.95 6.31
CA GLY A 59 3.64 3.21 6.63
C GLY A 59 2.21 2.95 7.07
N ASN A 60 1.86 3.35 8.30
CA ASN A 60 0.47 3.26 8.73
C ASN A 60 -0.37 4.31 7.99
N ILE A 61 -1.57 3.94 7.53
CA ILE A 61 -2.51 4.93 7.04
C ILE A 61 -3.29 5.42 8.25
N GLY A 62 -3.03 6.67 8.66
CA GLY A 62 -3.73 7.28 9.78
C GLY A 62 -5.25 7.25 9.59
N PRO A 63 -6.02 7.30 10.70
CA PRO A 63 -7.47 7.31 10.61
C PRO A 63 -7.90 8.49 9.72
N MET A 64 -8.75 8.21 8.72
CA MET A 64 -9.39 9.28 7.97
C MET A 64 -10.36 9.98 8.93
N GLY A 65 -10.14 11.28 9.18
CA GLY A 65 -11.08 12.11 9.92
C GLY A 65 -12.48 12.05 9.31
N ASP A 66 -13.50 12.19 10.15
CA ASP A 66 -14.91 12.16 9.73
C ASP A 66 -15.30 13.36 8.87
#